data_AF-A0A927L2X0-F1
#
_entry.id   AF-A0A927L2X0-F1
#
_cell.length_a   1.000
_cell.length_b   1.000
_cell.length_c   1.000
_cell.angle_alpha   90.00
_cell.angle_beta   90.00
_cell.angle_gamma   90.00
#
_symmetry.space_group_name_H-M   'P 1'
#
loop_
_entity.id
_entity.type
_entity.pdbx_description
1 polymer ?
#
loop_
_entity_poly.entity_id
_entity_poly.type
_entity_poly.pdbx_seq_one_letter_code
_entity_poly.pdbx_strand_id
1 'polypeptide(L)'
;MNAHPPRPLLFLDVDGTLLPYGGGRLPSSAEEWVDWQHTSNPQLAKIDRAHGLRLLRLTCEPMWATAWMDDANEVIAPLLGLPRWPVVDLPQAPEEDRADLLHWKTRALVRTAAGRPFIWLDDEITGLDRAWVARHHPGRALLHRVEPEVGVTAADFTVLRGWLGGG
;
A
#
# COMPACT_ATOMS: atom_id res chain seq x y z
N MET A 1 -22.25 -5.63 26.07
CA MET A 1 -21.49 -6.36 25.03
C MET A 1 -20.21 -5.58 24.81
N ASN A 2 -19.05 -6.08 25.24
CA ASN A 2 -17.77 -5.40 24.99
C ASN A 2 -17.39 -5.64 23.54
N ALA A 3 -17.86 -4.77 22.64
CA ALA A 3 -17.36 -4.73 21.27
C ALA A 3 -15.86 -4.46 21.34
N HIS A 4 -15.05 -5.42 20.89
CA HIS A 4 -13.63 -5.15 20.72
C HIS A 4 -13.51 -4.04 19.67
N PRO A 5 -12.62 -3.05 19.87
CA PRO A 5 -12.41 -2.03 18.86
C PRO A 5 -12.05 -2.70 17.53
N PRO A 6 -12.58 -2.21 16.39
CA PRO A 6 -12.31 -2.81 15.09
C PRO A 6 -10.80 -2.83 14.83
N ARG A 7 -10.30 -3.94 14.27
CA ARG A 7 -8.87 -4.08 13.97
C ARG A 7 -8.40 -2.95 13.05
N PRO A 8 -7.14 -2.47 13.18
CA PRO A 8 -6.61 -1.49 12.25
C PRO A 8 -6.62 -1.99 10.80
N LEU A 9 -6.81 -1.08 9.85
CA LEU A 9 -6.68 -1.39 8.43
C LEU A 9 -5.22 -1.27 7.98
N LEU A 10 -4.83 -2.04 6.96
CA LEU A 10 -3.57 -1.86 6.24
C LEU A 10 -3.91 -1.59 4.77
N PHE A 11 -3.69 -0.37 4.31
CA PHE A 11 -3.73 0.00 2.90
C PHE A 11 -2.34 -0.21 2.31
N LEU A 12 -2.24 -1.12 1.34
CA LEU A 12 -0.97 -1.56 0.79
C LEU A 12 -0.88 -1.25 -0.70
N ASP A 13 0.13 -0.47 -1.07
CA ASP A 13 0.50 -0.25 -2.47
C ASP A 13 1.44 -1.36 -2.99
N VAL A 14 1.65 -1.39 -4.31
CA VAL A 14 2.47 -2.40 -5.00
C VAL A 14 3.73 -1.76 -5.58
N ASP A 15 3.60 -0.79 -6.48
CA ASP A 15 4.72 -0.21 -7.20
C ASP A 15 5.55 0.67 -6.27
N GLY A 16 6.88 0.60 -6.34
CA GLY A 16 7.77 1.27 -5.36
C GLY A 16 7.67 0.72 -3.92
N THR A 17 6.67 -0.11 -3.62
CA THR A 17 6.37 -0.59 -2.27
C THR A 17 6.69 -2.08 -2.10
N LEU A 18 5.90 -2.96 -2.70
CA LEU A 18 6.18 -4.40 -2.73
C LEU A 18 7.08 -4.76 -3.92
N LEU A 19 6.88 -4.07 -5.05
CA LEU A 19 7.62 -4.21 -6.29
C LEU A 19 8.57 -3.00 -6.44
N PRO A 20 9.85 -3.13 -6.08
CA PRO A 20 10.79 -2.01 -6.14
C PRO A 20 11.15 -1.65 -7.58
N TYR A 21 11.34 -0.35 -7.83
CA TYR A 21 11.77 0.17 -9.13
C TYR A 21 13.26 -0.12 -9.42
N GLY A 22 14.07 -0.23 -8.37
CA GLY A 22 15.52 -0.52 -8.33
C GLY A 22 16.13 -1.14 -9.59
N GLY A 23 16.77 -0.35 -10.45
CA GLY A 23 17.54 -0.86 -11.60
C GLY A 23 16.73 -1.42 -12.76
N GLY A 24 15.42 -1.15 -12.83
CA GLY A 24 14.57 -1.41 -13.99
C GLY A 24 14.17 -0.13 -14.73
N ARG A 25 13.85 -0.26 -16.02
CA ARG A 25 13.17 0.82 -16.75
C ARG A 25 11.69 0.80 -16.38
N LEU A 26 11.16 1.94 -15.94
CA LEU A 26 9.72 2.09 -15.72
C LEU A 26 8.95 2.16 -17.04
N PRO A 27 7.69 1.68 -17.06
CA PRO A 27 6.80 1.89 -18.18
C PRO A 27 6.66 3.38 -18.50
N SER A 28 6.62 3.73 -19.79
CA SER A 28 6.39 5.11 -20.25
C SER A 28 5.16 5.26 -21.14
N SER A 29 4.36 4.20 -21.30
CA SER A 29 3.09 4.24 -22.03
C SER A 29 2.02 3.42 -21.30
N ALA A 30 0.75 3.67 -21.60
CA ALA A 30 -0.36 2.92 -21.01
C ALA A 30 -0.28 1.40 -21.30
N GLU A 31 0.16 1.02 -22.51
CA GLU A 31 0.35 -0.39 -22.88
C GLU A 31 1.46 -1.04 -22.06
N GLU A 32 2.58 -0.35 -21.87
CA GLU A 32 3.67 -0.86 -21.02
C GLU A 32 3.25 -0.97 -19.56
N TRP A 33 2.35 -0.10 -19.07
CA TRP A 33 1.77 -0.20 -17.73
C TRP A 33 0.85 -1.41 -17.59
N VAL A 34 0.12 -1.80 -18.65
CA VAL A 34 -0.67 -3.05 -18.65
C VAL A 34 0.26 -4.27 -18.58
N ASP A 35 1.32 -4.29 -19.38
CA ASP A 35 2.31 -5.38 -19.35
C ASP A 35 3.05 -5.45 -18.00
N TRP A 36 3.29 -4.30 -17.37
CA TRP A 36 3.88 -4.21 -16.04
C TRP A 36 3.05 -4.91 -14.97
N GLN A 37 1.73 -4.84 -15.09
CA GLN A 37 0.79 -5.47 -14.19
C GLN A 37 0.54 -6.96 -14.52
N HIS A 38 1.22 -7.52 -15.51
CA HIS A 38 1.04 -8.91 -15.93
C HIS A 38 2.03 -9.87 -15.25
N THR A 39 1.64 -11.13 -15.09
CA THR A 39 2.49 -12.20 -14.50
C THR A 39 3.82 -12.44 -15.22
N SER A 40 3.94 -12.01 -16.48
CA SER A 40 5.17 -12.11 -17.28
C SER A 40 6.15 -10.97 -17.01
N ASN A 41 5.80 -9.97 -16.20
CA ASN A 41 6.70 -8.87 -15.88
C ASN A 41 7.97 -9.40 -15.17
N PRO A 42 9.17 -9.30 -15.79
CA PRO A 42 10.39 -9.83 -15.19
C PRO A 42 10.79 -9.12 -13.89
N GLN A 43 10.28 -7.90 -13.64
CA GLN A 43 10.55 -7.14 -12.42
C GLN A 43 9.94 -7.80 -11.19
N LEU A 44 8.91 -8.64 -11.33
CA LEU A 44 8.33 -9.43 -10.25
C LEU A 44 9.35 -10.35 -9.55
N ALA A 45 10.47 -10.67 -10.20
CA ALA A 45 11.58 -11.40 -9.59
C ALA A 45 12.26 -10.65 -8.43
N LYS A 46 12.10 -9.33 -8.35
CA LYS A 46 12.65 -8.49 -7.28
C LYS A 46 11.87 -8.57 -5.97
N ILE A 47 10.62 -9.04 -6.00
CA ILE A 47 9.76 -9.13 -4.82
C ILE A 47 10.35 -10.15 -3.84
N ASP A 48 10.71 -9.71 -2.62
CA ASP A 48 11.07 -10.63 -1.53
C ASP A 48 9.83 -11.41 -1.08
N ARG A 49 9.81 -12.71 -1.39
CA ARG A 49 8.70 -13.61 -1.06
C ARG A 49 8.48 -13.75 0.45
N ALA A 50 9.50 -13.49 1.27
CA ALA A 50 9.34 -13.50 2.72
C ALA A 50 8.42 -12.36 3.23
N HIS A 51 8.13 -11.34 2.42
CA HIS A 51 7.12 -10.32 2.75
C HIS A 51 5.73 -10.92 2.98
N GLY A 52 5.36 -11.98 2.27
CA GLY A 52 4.05 -12.63 2.45
C GLY A 52 3.82 -13.11 3.88
N LEU A 53 4.77 -13.87 4.43
CA LEU A 53 4.69 -14.35 5.82
C LEU A 53 4.75 -13.19 6.83
N ARG A 54 5.50 -12.12 6.53
CA ARG A 54 5.57 -10.93 7.40
C ARG A 54 4.24 -10.18 7.43
N LEU A 55 3.57 -10.03 6.28
CA LEU A 55 2.25 -9.41 6.16
C LEU A 55 1.18 -10.23 6.89
N LEU A 56 1.14 -11.55 6.72
CA LEU A 56 0.18 -12.43 7.39
C LEU A 56 0.29 -12.44 8.91
N ARG A 57 1.44 -12.02 9.46
CA ARG A 57 1.67 -11.92 10.91
C ARG A 57 1.25 -10.57 11.50
N LEU A 58 0.87 -9.59 10.68
CA LEU A 58 0.34 -8.32 11.16
C LEU A 58 -1.09 -8.51 11.67
N THR A 59 -1.38 -7.99 12.86
CA THR A 59 -2.72 -8.07 13.48
C THR A 59 -3.63 -6.95 12.98
N CYS A 60 -3.86 -6.92 11.66
CA CYS A 60 -4.65 -5.91 10.97
C CYS A 60 -5.55 -6.53 9.88
N GLU A 61 -6.37 -5.70 9.25
CA GLU A 61 -7.20 -6.07 8.10
C GLU A 61 -6.63 -5.41 6.83
N PRO A 62 -5.99 -6.18 5.94
CA PRO A 62 -5.34 -5.63 4.76
C PRO A 62 -6.32 -5.35 3.62
N MET A 63 -6.01 -4.34 2.83
CA MET A 63 -6.67 -3.97 1.58
C MET A 63 -5.62 -3.47 0.57
N TRP A 64 -5.79 -3.84 -0.69
CA TRP A 64 -4.99 -3.29 -1.78
C TRP A 64 -5.36 -1.83 -2.04
N ALA A 65 -4.37 -0.95 -2.00
CA ALA A 65 -4.50 0.48 -2.25
C ALA A 65 -3.55 0.90 -3.38
N THR A 66 -3.77 0.30 -4.55
CA THR A 66 -2.86 0.39 -5.70
C THR A 66 -3.63 0.56 -7.01
N ALA A 67 -2.98 1.16 -8.01
CA ALA A 67 -3.51 1.26 -9.37
C ALA A 67 -3.71 -0.10 -10.05
N TRP A 68 -3.09 -1.18 -9.54
CA TRP A 68 -3.29 -2.55 -10.03
C TRP A 68 -4.71 -3.07 -9.77
N MET A 69 -5.45 -2.47 -8.83
CA MET A 69 -6.80 -2.90 -8.47
C MET A 69 -6.86 -4.42 -8.17
N ASP A 70 -7.74 -5.16 -8.85
CA ASP A 70 -7.88 -6.61 -8.69
C ASP A 70 -6.71 -7.41 -9.26
N ASP A 71 -5.90 -6.85 -10.16
CA ASP A 71 -4.72 -7.54 -10.70
C ASP A 71 -3.67 -7.78 -9.61
N ALA A 72 -3.67 -7.01 -8.52
CA ALA A 72 -2.86 -7.30 -7.34
C ALA A 72 -3.21 -8.67 -6.72
N ASN A 73 -4.48 -9.08 -6.77
CA ASN A 73 -4.91 -10.41 -6.31
C ASN A 73 -4.54 -11.53 -7.27
N GLU A 74 -4.45 -11.25 -8.58
CA GLU A 74 -4.09 -12.26 -9.59
C GLU A 74 -2.58 -12.44 -9.71
N VAL A 75 -1.81 -11.38 -9.46
CA VAL A 75 -0.38 -11.34 -9.74
C VAL A 75 0.44 -11.29 -8.47
N ILE A 76 0.20 -10.33 -7.58
CA ILE A 76 1.05 -10.12 -6.39
C ILE A 76 0.72 -11.13 -5.29
N ALA A 77 -0.56 -11.35 -5.00
CA ALA A 77 -0.98 -12.23 -3.91
C ALA A 77 -0.44 -13.66 -4.04
N PRO A 78 -0.52 -14.35 -5.20
CA PRO A 78 0.02 -15.70 -5.34
C PRO A 78 1.53 -15.76 -5.19
N LEU A 79 2.26 -14.74 -5.66
CA LEU A 79 3.71 -14.67 -5.52
C LEU A 79 4.11 -14.63 -4.04
N LEU A 80 3.37 -13.89 -3.23
CA LEU A 80 3.61 -13.75 -1.80
C LEU A 80 2.91 -14.83 -0.95
N GLY A 81 2.15 -15.76 -1.55
CA GLY A 81 1.36 -16.74 -0.80
C GLY A 81 0.27 -16.12 0.07
N LEU A 82 -0.26 -14.97 -0.35
CA LEU A 82 -1.34 -14.25 0.33
C LEU A 82 -2.70 -14.75 -0.15
N PRO A 83 -3.74 -14.73 0.71
CA PRO A 83 -5.11 -14.88 0.25
C PRO A 83 -5.52 -13.64 -0.56
N ARG A 84 -6.67 -13.72 -1.25
CA ARG A 84 -7.27 -12.54 -1.86
C ARG A 84 -7.63 -11.52 -0.78
N TRP A 85 -7.34 -10.25 -1.04
CA TRP A 85 -7.73 -9.12 -0.20
C TRP A 85 -8.69 -8.19 -0.93
N PRO A 86 -9.54 -7.45 -0.19
CA PRO A 86 -10.35 -6.40 -0.77
C PRO A 86 -9.47 -5.32 -1.44
N VAL A 87 -9.97 -4.75 -2.52
CA VAL A 87 -9.39 -3.58 -3.19
C VAL A 87 -10.12 -2.34 -2.70
N VAL A 88 -9.38 -1.27 -2.41
CA VAL A 88 -9.99 0.02 -2.09
C VAL A 88 -10.58 0.62 -3.37
N ASP A 89 -11.80 1.14 -3.29
CA ASP A 89 -12.42 1.94 -4.34
C ASP A 89 -11.71 3.30 -4.44
N LEU A 90 -10.66 3.34 -5.26
CA LEU A 90 -9.84 4.52 -5.54
C LEU A 90 -10.38 5.28 -6.75
N PRO A 91 -10.25 6.62 -6.80
CA PRO A 91 -10.54 7.35 -8.02
C PRO A 91 -9.56 6.95 -9.13
N GLN A 92 -9.83 7.32 -10.38
CA GLN A 92 -8.86 7.10 -11.45
C GLN A 92 -7.53 7.81 -11.12
N ALA A 93 -6.42 7.10 -11.29
CA ALA A 93 -5.09 7.67 -11.12
C ALA A 93 -4.88 8.82 -12.13
N PRO A 94 -4.26 9.94 -11.72
CA PRO A 94 -3.97 11.04 -12.63
C PRO A 94 -2.88 10.65 -13.65
N GLU A 95 -2.87 11.30 -14.81
CA GLU A 95 -1.81 11.12 -15.82
C GLU A 95 -0.44 11.65 -15.34
N GLU A 96 -0.48 12.70 -14.50
CA GLU A 96 0.69 13.26 -13.84
C GLU A 96 0.42 13.32 -12.35
N ASP A 97 1.26 12.64 -11.55
CA ASP A 97 1.27 12.85 -10.10
C ASP A 97 2.22 13.99 -9.76
N ARG A 98 1.76 14.92 -8.92
CA ARG A 98 2.57 16.07 -8.50
C ARG A 98 2.70 16.11 -6.99
N ALA A 99 3.95 16.09 -6.52
CA ALA A 99 4.27 16.10 -5.10
C ALA A 99 3.79 17.35 -4.33
N ASP A 100 3.39 18.43 -5.03
CA ASP A 100 2.80 19.64 -4.44
C ASP A 100 1.29 19.53 -4.22
N LEU A 101 0.65 18.47 -4.70
CA LEU A 101 -0.77 18.20 -4.58
C LEU A 101 -1.04 17.07 -3.58
N LEU A 102 -2.25 17.04 -3.05
CA LEU A 102 -2.68 15.94 -2.19
C LEU A 102 -2.77 14.68 -3.04
N HIS A 103 -2.19 13.59 -2.57
CA HIS A 103 -2.14 12.34 -3.31
C HIS A 103 -3.56 11.82 -3.59
N TRP A 104 -3.77 11.29 -4.81
CA TRP A 104 -5.09 10.93 -5.33
C TRP A 104 -5.78 9.83 -4.50
N LYS A 105 -5.01 8.96 -3.82
CA LYS A 105 -5.55 7.92 -2.92
C LYS A 105 -6.02 8.50 -1.58
N THR A 106 -5.41 9.58 -1.07
CA THR A 106 -5.51 10.03 0.33
C THR A 106 -6.94 10.19 0.83
N ARG A 107 -7.81 10.86 0.05
CA ARG A 107 -9.21 11.06 0.43
C ARG A 107 -10.02 9.76 0.45
N ALA A 108 -9.77 8.87 -0.51
CA ALA A 108 -10.46 7.59 -0.62
C ALA A 108 -10.07 6.66 0.54
N LEU A 109 -8.78 6.62 0.91
CA LEU A 109 -8.30 5.84 2.06
C LEU A 109 -8.94 6.31 3.38
N VAL A 110 -9.00 7.62 3.61
CA VAL A 110 -9.62 8.16 4.84
C VAL A 110 -11.14 7.90 4.89
N ARG A 111 -11.86 8.01 3.77
CA ARG A 111 -13.27 7.60 3.71
C ARG A 111 -13.44 6.11 3.99
N THR A 112 -12.62 5.27 3.36
CA THR A 112 -12.66 3.81 3.53
C THR A 112 -12.38 3.40 4.97
N ALA A 113 -11.44 4.09 5.62
CA ALA A 113 -11.14 3.86 7.02
C ALA A 113 -12.32 4.22 7.94
N ALA A 114 -13.18 5.17 7.56
CA ALA A 114 -14.38 5.54 8.31
C ALA A 114 -14.14 5.76 9.83
N GLY A 115 -12.99 6.36 10.17
CA GLY A 115 -12.56 6.61 11.56
C GLY A 115 -11.85 5.44 12.25
N ARG A 116 -11.76 4.26 11.63
CA ARG A 116 -10.94 3.13 12.13
C ARG A 116 -9.45 3.48 12.02
N PRO A 117 -8.62 3.04 12.98
CA PRO A 117 -7.17 3.16 12.84
C PRO A 117 -6.67 2.51 11.55
N PHE A 118 -5.67 3.10 10.89
CA PHE A 118 -5.09 2.51 9.69
C PHE A 118 -3.58 2.76 9.54
N ILE A 119 -2.94 1.89 8.78
CA ILE A 119 -1.61 2.07 8.19
C ILE A 119 -1.81 2.25 6.69
N TRP A 120 -1.13 3.22 6.09
CA TRP A 120 -0.94 3.32 4.65
C TRP A 120 0.54 3.16 4.34
N LEU A 121 0.88 2.13 3.56
CA LEU A 121 2.23 1.79 3.15
C LEU A 121 2.37 1.99 1.64
N ASP A 122 3.13 3.00 1.25
CA ASP A 122 3.21 3.52 -0.12
C ASP A 122 4.44 4.44 -0.26
N ASP A 123 5.09 4.49 -1.41
CA ASP A 123 6.32 5.26 -1.64
C ASP A 123 6.05 6.74 -2.02
N GLU A 124 4.86 7.05 -2.52
CA GLU A 124 4.46 8.38 -3.01
C GLU A 124 3.99 9.30 -1.88
N ILE A 125 3.86 8.79 -0.64
CA ILE A 125 3.40 9.56 0.53
C ILE A 125 4.25 10.81 0.78
N THR A 126 3.60 11.97 0.77
CA THR A 126 4.23 13.26 1.02
C THR A 126 3.98 13.80 2.44
N GLY A 127 4.58 14.94 2.76
CA GLY A 127 4.23 15.71 3.97
C GLY A 127 2.82 16.29 3.93
N LEU A 128 2.29 16.59 2.73
CA LEU A 128 0.96 17.13 2.55
C LEU A 128 -0.11 16.09 2.91
N ASP A 129 0.08 14.84 2.53
CA ASP A 129 -0.82 13.74 2.89
C ASP A 129 -0.89 13.54 4.40
N ARG A 130 0.27 13.54 5.07
CA ARG A 130 0.35 13.43 6.54
C ARG A 130 -0.40 14.57 7.24
N ALA A 131 -0.16 15.81 6.81
CA ALA A 131 -0.85 16.97 7.38
C ALA A 131 -2.36 16.94 7.12
N TRP A 132 -2.77 16.47 5.95
CA TRP A 132 -4.19 16.35 5.62
C TRP A 132 -4.86 15.25 6.44
N VAL A 133 -4.29 14.04 6.51
CA VAL A 133 -4.85 12.93 7.29
C VAL A 133 -4.95 13.30 8.77
N ALA A 134 -3.91 13.89 9.36
CA ALA A 134 -3.92 14.31 10.77
C ALA A 134 -5.06 15.29 11.11
N ARG A 135 -5.53 16.08 10.14
CA ARG A 135 -6.62 17.03 10.32
C ARG A 135 -8.01 16.44 10.02
N HIS A 136 -8.11 15.42 9.17
CA HIS A 136 -9.39 14.93 8.65
C HIS A 136 -9.75 13.50 9.07
N HIS A 137 -8.83 12.75 9.66
CA HIS A 137 -9.08 11.42 10.17
C HIS A 137 -9.03 11.41 11.71
N PRO A 138 -10.15 11.11 12.40
CA PRO A 138 -10.20 11.16 13.87
C PRO A 138 -9.49 9.96 14.54
N GLY A 139 -9.22 8.88 13.81
CA GLY A 139 -8.53 7.70 14.31
C GLY A 139 -7.01 7.83 14.26
N ARG A 140 -6.31 6.85 14.84
CA ARG A 140 -4.85 6.77 14.72
C ARG A 140 -4.48 6.37 13.29
N ALA A 141 -3.62 7.13 12.62
CA ALA A 141 -3.13 6.79 11.29
C ALA A 141 -1.59 6.77 11.26
N LEU A 142 -1.02 5.76 10.60
CA LEU A 142 0.40 5.73 10.23
C LEU A 142 0.53 5.81 8.71
N LEU A 143 1.16 6.87 8.22
CA LEU A 143 1.51 7.03 6.80
C LEU A 143 3.00 6.74 6.65
N HIS A 144 3.30 5.49 6.32
CA HIS A 144 4.66 4.95 6.25
C HIS A 144 5.17 5.01 4.81
N ARG A 145 6.11 5.92 4.55
CA ARG A 145 6.71 6.08 3.22
C ARG A 145 7.78 5.03 3.00
N VAL A 146 7.73 4.33 1.88
CA VAL A 146 8.74 3.36 1.44
C VAL A 146 9.74 4.01 0.48
N GLU A 147 11.00 3.57 0.49
CA GLU A 147 12.00 3.97 -0.50
C GLU A 147 11.77 3.18 -1.81
N PRO A 148 11.35 3.82 -2.92
CA PRO A 148 10.89 3.11 -4.11
C PRO A 148 11.94 2.23 -4.79
N GLU A 149 13.21 2.61 -4.71
CA GLU A 149 14.30 1.85 -5.31
C GLU A 149 14.58 0.53 -4.55
N VAL A 150 14.18 0.45 -3.28
CA VAL A 150 14.45 -0.69 -2.39
C VAL A 150 13.20 -1.50 -2.12
N GLY A 151 12.03 -0.85 -2.03
CA GLY A 151 10.79 -1.46 -1.56
C GLY A 151 10.79 -1.66 -0.05
N VAL A 152 9.71 -2.29 0.45
CA VAL A 152 9.52 -2.54 1.87
C VAL A 152 10.62 -3.46 2.41
N THR A 153 11.07 -3.18 3.63
CA THR A 153 12.15 -3.91 4.30
C THR A 153 11.71 -4.51 5.62
N ALA A 154 12.56 -5.37 6.21
CA ALA A 154 12.33 -5.90 7.55
C ALA A 154 12.26 -4.81 8.64
N ALA A 155 12.93 -3.67 8.44
CA ALA A 155 12.87 -2.52 9.34
C ALA A 155 11.48 -1.87 9.30
N ASP A 156 10.92 -1.70 8.11
CA ASP A 156 9.56 -1.16 7.93
C ASP A 156 8.54 -2.05 8.65
N PHE A 157 8.60 -3.37 8.46
CA PHE A 157 7.74 -4.29 9.20
C PHE A 157 7.89 -4.21 10.73
N THR A 158 9.05 -3.80 11.23
CA THR A 158 9.27 -3.57 12.66
C THR A 158 8.54 -2.32 13.13
N VAL A 159 8.56 -1.24 12.34
CA VAL A 159 7.75 -0.03 12.58
C VAL A 159 6.26 -0.37 12.59
N LEU A 160 5.78 -1.11 11.58
CA LEU A 160 4.36 -1.50 11.48
C LEU A 160 3.89 -2.30 12.69
N ARG A 161 4.68 -3.32 13.11
CA ARG A 161 4.36 -4.11 14.30
C ARG A 161 4.35 -3.28 15.58
N GLY A 162 5.33 -2.38 15.75
CA GLY A 162 5.38 -1.48 16.90
C GLY A 162 4.13 -0.60 16.99
N TRP A 163 3.70 -0.04 15.86
CA TRP A 163 2.50 0.79 15.80
C TRP A 163 1.20 0.01 16.05
N LEU A 164 1.11 -1.24 15.57
CA LEU A 164 -0.05 -2.11 15.82
C LEU A 164 -0.15 -2.55 17.28
N GLY A 165 0.99 -2.75 17.96
CA GLY A 165 1.04 -3.16 19.37
C GLY A 165 0.91 -2.02 20.39
N GLY A 166 1.20 -0.78 20.00
CA GLY A 166 1.20 0.39 20.87
C GLY A 166 -0.18 1.06 21.06
N GLY A 167 -1.24 0.27 21.20
CA GLY A 167 -2.62 0.73 21.39
C GLY A 167 -3.05 0.83 22.85
#